data_AF-A0A9Q2EK09-F1
#
_entry.id   AF-A0A9Q2EK09-F1
#
_cell.length_a   1.000
_cell.length_b   1.000
_cell.length_c   1.000
_cell.angle_alpha   90.00
_cell.angle_beta   90.00
_cell.angle_gamma   90.00
#
_symmetry.space_group_name_H-M   'P 1'
#
loop_
_entity.id
_entity.type
_entity.pdbx_description
1 polymer ?
#
loop_
_entity_poly.entity_id
_entity_poly.type
_entity_poly.pdbx_seq_one_letter_code
_entity_poly.pdbx_strand_id
1 'polypeptide(L)'
;MKGLYSVLTALLVAGCQASEPPTQVVYRFDGHRYLELKGWDCEGELWFTDTQRGIHSEPVSQFYRIYTKKFIHPSERYIAIPTWDSPG
;
A
#
# COMPACT_ATOMS: atom_id res chain seq x y z
N MET A 1 51.48 28.91 -21.48
CA MET A 1 50.01 28.90 -21.68
C MET A 1 49.58 27.48 -22.02
N LYS A 2 48.43 27.03 -21.50
CA LYS A 2 47.83 25.68 -21.62
C LYS A 2 48.14 24.74 -20.44
N GLY A 3 47.58 25.09 -19.30
CA GLY A 3 47.39 24.23 -18.14
C GLY A 3 46.27 24.87 -17.33
N LEU A 4 45.40 24.06 -16.74
CA LEU A 4 44.12 24.42 -16.11
C LEU A 4 43.00 24.67 -17.12
N TYR A 5 42.06 23.72 -17.19
CA TYR A 5 40.59 23.90 -17.28
C TYR A 5 39.99 22.53 -17.71
N SER A 6 40.14 21.50 -16.88
CA SER A 6 39.46 20.21 -17.14
C SER A 6 38.84 19.60 -15.88
N VAL A 7 38.49 20.40 -14.89
CA VAL A 7 37.86 19.89 -13.67
C VAL A 7 36.77 20.86 -13.21
N LEU A 8 35.56 20.68 -13.73
CA LEU A 8 34.25 21.14 -13.22
C LEU A 8 33.32 21.08 -14.44
N THR A 9 32.45 20.09 -14.62
CA THR A 9 31.17 20.02 -13.90
C THR A 9 30.55 18.65 -14.18
N ALA A 10 30.77 17.68 -13.31
CA ALA A 10 29.86 16.53 -13.20
C ALA A 10 28.97 16.83 -11.98
N LEU A 11 27.93 17.63 -12.20
CA LEU A 11 26.85 17.80 -11.23
C LEU A 11 26.18 16.44 -11.08
N LEU A 12 26.40 15.81 -9.93
CA LEU A 12 25.73 14.60 -9.50
C LEU A 12 24.22 14.88 -9.45
N VAL A 13 23.50 14.45 -10.48
CA VAL A 13 22.04 14.29 -10.42
C VAL A 13 21.79 13.05 -9.57
N ALA A 14 21.93 13.19 -8.26
CA ALA A 14 21.34 12.24 -7.32
C ALA A 14 19.83 12.44 -7.38
N GLY A 15 19.18 11.87 -8.40
CA GLY A 15 17.73 11.83 -8.45
C GLY A 15 17.23 11.10 -7.20
N CYS A 16 16.35 11.72 -6.42
CA CYS A 16 15.58 10.99 -5.42
C CYS A 16 14.80 9.90 -6.16
N GLN A 17 15.28 8.66 -6.11
CA GLN A 17 14.50 7.49 -6.51
C GLN A 17 13.51 7.25 -5.38
N ALA A 18 12.38 7.96 -5.41
CA ALA A 18 11.28 7.63 -4.50
C ALA A 18 10.81 6.22 -4.87
N SER A 19 10.92 5.27 -3.94
CA SER A 19 10.36 3.93 -4.14
C SER A 19 8.84 4.02 -4.05
N GLU A 20 8.17 3.33 -4.97
CA GLU A 20 6.74 3.04 -4.79
C GLU A 20 6.53 2.30 -3.46
N PRO A 21 5.44 2.56 -2.74
CA PRO A 21 5.09 1.78 -1.56
C PRO A 21 4.83 0.31 -1.94
N PRO A 22 5.28 -0.65 -1.12
CA PRO A 22 5.05 -2.06 -1.37
C PRO A 22 3.58 -2.42 -1.16
N THR A 23 3.10 -3.39 -1.93
CA THR A 23 1.75 -3.95 -1.79
C THR A 23 1.81 -5.35 -1.18
N GLN A 24 1.03 -5.63 -0.15
CA GLN A 24 0.86 -6.98 0.41
C GLN A 24 -0.60 -7.33 0.65
N VAL A 25 -0.94 -8.61 0.53
CA VAL A 25 -2.22 -9.12 1.05
C VAL A 25 -2.17 -9.20 2.57
N VAL A 26 -3.05 -8.46 3.25
CA VAL A 26 -3.11 -8.36 4.73
C VAL A 26 -4.30 -9.12 5.33
N TYR A 27 -5.40 -9.29 4.59
CA TYR A 27 -6.53 -10.13 4.99
C TYR A 27 -7.02 -10.97 3.83
N ARG A 28 -7.18 -12.28 4.06
CA ARG A 28 -7.85 -13.19 3.13
C ARG A 28 -9.19 -13.57 3.72
N PHE A 29 -10.28 -13.21 3.06
CA PHE A 29 -11.61 -13.64 3.46
C PHE A 29 -11.86 -15.07 3.00
N ASP A 30 -11.35 -15.41 1.81
CA ASP A 30 -11.36 -16.75 1.21
C ASP A 30 -10.28 -16.83 0.10
N GLY A 31 -10.42 -17.78 -0.84
CA GLY A 31 -9.47 -18.00 -1.93
C GLY A 31 -9.49 -16.96 -3.06
N HIS A 32 -10.49 -16.07 -3.13
CA HIS A 32 -10.64 -15.10 -4.23
C HIS A 32 -10.90 -13.67 -3.75
N ARG A 33 -11.25 -13.46 -2.48
CA ARG A 33 -11.50 -12.15 -1.88
C ARG A 33 -10.46 -11.81 -0.81
N TYR A 34 -9.82 -10.66 -0.95
CA TYR A 34 -8.77 -10.23 -0.02
C TYR A 34 -8.58 -8.71 0.01
N LEU A 35 -7.92 -8.25 1.08
CA LEU A 35 -7.47 -6.87 1.23
C LEU A 35 -5.97 -6.77 0.99
N GLU A 36 -5.58 -5.77 0.21
CA GLU A 36 -4.20 -5.42 -0.07
C GLU A 36 -3.86 -4.10 0.61
N LEU A 37 -2.79 -4.08 1.40
CA LEU A 37 -2.23 -2.85 1.94
C LEU A 37 -1.11 -2.41 1.00
N LYS A 38 -1.20 -1.19 0.47
CA LYS A 38 -0.08 -0.53 -0.19
C LYS A 38 0.45 0.58 0.72
N GLY A 39 1.66 0.42 1.26
CA GLY A 39 2.14 1.32 2.30
C GLY A 39 3.40 0.86 3.03
N TRP A 40 3.76 1.59 4.07
CA TRP A 40 4.95 1.37 4.89
C TRP A 40 4.56 1.20 6.35
N ASP A 41 5.38 0.51 7.14
CA ASP A 41 5.18 0.39 8.60
C ASP A 41 3.77 -0.07 9.01
N CYS A 42 3.17 -0.95 8.20
CA CYS A 42 1.82 -1.49 8.39
C CYS A 42 0.68 -0.46 8.29
N GLU A 43 0.92 0.64 7.58
CA GLU A 43 -0.03 1.72 7.33
C GLU A 43 0.02 2.19 5.87
N GLY A 44 -1.13 2.54 5.29
CA GLY A 44 -1.19 3.02 3.91
C GLY A 44 -2.59 3.06 3.31
N GLU A 45 -2.67 2.96 1.99
CA GLU A 45 -3.93 2.78 1.28
C GLU A 45 -4.35 1.30 1.30
N LEU A 46 -5.66 1.07 1.31
CA LEU A 46 -6.26 -0.25 1.36
C LEU A 46 -7.07 -0.51 0.10
N TRP A 47 -6.80 -1.64 -0.53
CA TRP A 47 -7.48 -2.11 -1.72
C TRP A 47 -8.27 -3.38 -1.41
N PHE A 48 -9.47 -3.49 -1.98
CA PHE A 48 -10.26 -4.70 -1.99
C PHE A 48 -10.19 -5.34 -3.37
N THR A 49 -9.90 -6.64 -3.39
CA THR A 49 -9.81 -7.44 -4.61
C THR A 49 -10.73 -8.65 -4.54
N ASP A 50 -11.55 -8.85 -5.58
CA ASP A 50 -12.33 -10.06 -5.86
C ASP A 50 -11.97 -10.56 -7.26
N THR A 51 -11.18 -11.63 -7.33
CA THR A 51 -10.66 -12.14 -8.60
C THR A 51 -11.72 -12.85 -9.43
N GLN A 52 -12.79 -13.38 -8.83
CA GLN A 52 -13.86 -14.03 -9.57
C GLN A 52 -14.80 -13.02 -10.21
N ARG A 53 -15.02 -11.90 -9.54
CA ARG A 53 -15.90 -10.82 -10.02
C ARG A 53 -15.16 -9.71 -10.78
N GLY A 54 -13.83 -9.76 -10.81
CA GLY A 54 -12.99 -8.73 -11.44
C GLY A 54 -13.06 -7.38 -10.72
N ILE A 55 -13.30 -7.38 -9.41
CA ILE A 55 -13.38 -6.14 -8.61
C ILE A 55 -11.98 -5.83 -8.07
N HIS A 56 -11.53 -4.60 -8.29
CA HIS A 56 -10.35 -4.03 -7.66
C HIS A 56 -10.67 -2.57 -7.33
N SER A 57 -10.88 -2.26 -6.05
CA SER A 57 -11.38 -0.97 -5.60
C SER A 57 -10.62 -0.49 -4.37
N GLU A 58 -10.43 0.82 -4.24
CA GLU A 58 -9.75 1.47 -3.11
C GLU A 58 -10.78 1.99 -2.09
N PRO A 59 -11.17 1.20 -1.06
CA PRO A 59 -12.06 1.68 -0.01
C PRO A 59 -11.43 2.72 0.93
N VAL A 60 -10.10 2.71 1.09
CA VAL A 60 -9.39 3.66 1.95
C VAL A 60 -8.15 4.17 1.22
N SER A 61 -8.13 5.45 0.91
CA SER A 61 -7.06 6.03 0.09
C SER A 61 -5.76 6.25 0.84
N GLN A 62 -5.78 6.40 2.18
CA GLN A 62 -4.58 6.67 3.00
C GLN A 62 -4.81 6.27 4.47
N PHE A 63 -3.72 6.08 5.23
CA PHE A 63 -3.70 5.92 6.70
C PHE A 63 -4.50 4.74 7.27
N TYR A 64 -4.85 3.73 6.46
CA TYR A 64 -5.36 2.49 7.00
C TYR A 64 -4.25 1.76 7.75
N ARG A 65 -4.44 1.54 9.04
CA ARG A 65 -3.52 0.77 9.87
C ARG A 65 -4.04 -0.65 10.06
N ILE A 66 -3.20 -1.66 9.81
CA ILE A 66 -3.63 -3.06 9.93
C ILE A 66 -4.15 -3.36 11.35
N TYR A 67 -5.33 -3.96 11.41
CA TYR A 67 -5.92 -4.56 12.59
C TYR A 67 -5.36 -5.96 12.91
N THR A 68 -4.52 -6.07 13.93
CA THR A 68 -3.81 -7.32 14.25
C THR A 68 -4.52 -8.23 15.25
N LYS A 69 -5.69 -7.85 15.77
CA LYS A 69 -6.47 -8.73 16.67
C LYS A 69 -7.26 -9.76 15.86
N LYS A 70 -7.68 -10.84 16.54
CA LYS A 70 -8.55 -11.85 15.94
C LYS A 70 -9.82 -11.19 15.41
N PHE A 71 -10.03 -11.28 14.10
CA PHE A 71 -11.20 -10.79 13.41
C PHE A 71 -11.89 -11.95 12.71
N ILE A 72 -13.14 -12.20 13.06
CA ILE A 72 -13.99 -13.19 12.38
C ILE A 72 -14.93 -12.40 11.50
N HIS A 73 -14.84 -12.65 10.19
CA HIS A 73 -15.62 -11.91 9.23
C HIS A 73 -17.13 -12.22 9.39
N PRO A 74 -18.00 -11.20 9.54
CA PRO A 74 -19.36 -11.40 10.03
C PRO A 74 -20.36 -11.92 8.97
N SER A 75 -19.99 -11.91 7.69
CA SER A 75 -20.93 -12.19 6.60
C SER A 75 -20.23 -12.62 5.32
N GLU A 76 -20.92 -13.37 4.46
CA GLU A 76 -20.44 -13.62 3.09
C GLU A 76 -20.94 -12.58 2.09
N ARG A 77 -21.92 -11.75 2.48
CA ARG A 77 -22.66 -10.82 1.60
C ARG A 77 -22.01 -9.44 1.46
N TYR A 78 -21.17 -9.05 2.41
CA TYR A 78 -20.45 -7.78 2.42
C TYR A 78 -19.08 -8.00 3.02
N ILE A 79 -18.14 -7.11 2.71
CA ILE A 79 -16.81 -7.11 3.33
C ILE A 79 -16.77 -6.10 4.46
N ALA A 80 -16.42 -6.56 5.67
CA ALA A 80 -16.13 -5.70 6.80
C ALA A 80 -14.62 -5.44 6.87
N ILE A 81 -14.25 -4.16 6.86
CA ILE A 81 -12.87 -3.70 7.03
C ILE A 81 -12.63 -3.51 8.53
N PRO A 82 -11.76 -4.32 9.17
CA PRO A 82 -11.47 -4.16 10.59
C PRO A 82 -10.54 -2.95 10.81
N THR A 83 -10.81 -2.17 11.85
CA THR A 83 -10.06 -0.96 12.23
C THR A 83 -9.90 -0.91 13.76
N TRP A 84 -8.90 -0.17 14.24
CA TRP A 84 -8.64 0.02 15.67
C TRP A 84 -9.69 0.89 16.36
N ASP A 85 -10.20 1.89 15.65
CA ASP A 85 -11.23 2.82 16.11
C ASP A 85 -12.53 2.58 15.34
N SER A 86 -13.69 2.72 16.00
CA SER A 86 -14.97 2.71 15.29
C SER A 86 -14.96 3.85 14.29
N PRO A 87 -15.27 3.62 12.99
CA PRO A 87 -15.74 4.73 12.18
C PRO A 87 -17.03 5.17 12.88
N GLY A 88 -17.09 6.43 13.31
CA GLY A 88 -18.32 6.99 13.88
C GLY A 88 -19.50 6.80 12.94
#